data_AF-A0A9D6P387-F1
#
_entry.id   AF-A0A9D6P387-F1
#
_cell.length_a   1.000
_cell.length_b   1.000
_cell.length_c   1.000
_cell.angle_alpha   90.00
_cell.angle_beta   90.00
_cell.angle_gamma   90.00
#
_symmetry.space_group_name_H-M   'P 1'
#
loop_
_entity.id
_entity.type
_entity.pdbx_description
1 polymer ?
#
loop_
_entity_poly.entity_id
_entity_poly.type
_entity_poly.pdbx_seq_one_letter_code
_entity_poly.pdbx_strand_id
1 'polypeptide(L)'
;MFFQNKNSLPKVIFDRDALTQKLPKIKPRVLRRFIQLAIVVFIILALIGYYPTRSIPPIKRSIAQATEETQNGEIIAKSFSKPLSLPHPGYLTTKFSSWHPGIDIASGLGMPIHPITDGEVSEVGRDLFGLGNYVVITHEQGFKSKYAHMGKVFVKASQKVTSENTLGEVGLTGNTSGPHTHLEVTQNDKFINPQTLLPEISPIPLEIARK
;
A
#
# COMPACT_ATOMS: atom_id res chain seq x y z
N MET A 1 32.52 -27.66 -38.77
CA MET A 1 31.64 -28.17 -37.69
C MET A 1 30.81 -26.98 -37.21
N PHE A 2 29.59 -26.83 -37.73
CA PHE A 2 28.80 -25.60 -37.61
C PHE A 2 27.50 -25.85 -36.83
N PHE A 3 27.18 -24.88 -35.95
CA PHE A 3 25.89 -24.51 -35.35
C PHE A 3 25.04 -25.56 -34.60
N GLN A 4 25.05 -25.46 -33.26
CA GLN A 4 23.86 -25.71 -32.44
C GLN A 4 23.19 -24.35 -32.16
N ASN A 5 21.90 -24.22 -32.51
CA ASN A 5 21.06 -23.07 -32.17
C ASN A 5 19.66 -23.56 -31.78
N LYS A 6 19.09 -22.84 -30.80
CA LYS A 6 17.69 -22.76 -30.35
C LYS A 6 17.24 -23.71 -29.24
N ASN A 7 17.66 -23.36 -28.01
CA ASN A 7 16.83 -23.58 -26.82
C ASN A 7 15.72 -22.51 -26.77
N SER A 8 14.55 -22.84 -27.31
CA SER A 8 13.32 -22.07 -27.13
C SER A 8 12.67 -22.44 -25.79
N LEU A 9 12.52 -21.45 -24.90
CA LEU A 9 11.74 -21.54 -23.67
C LEU A 9 10.28 -21.95 -23.97
N PRO A 10 9.62 -22.71 -23.08
CA PRO A 10 8.22 -23.05 -23.24
C PRO A 10 7.38 -21.76 -23.20
N LYS A 11 6.62 -21.54 -24.28
CA LYS A 11 5.65 -20.46 -24.39
C LYS A 11 4.54 -20.74 -23.38
N VAL A 12 4.53 -20.01 -22.27
CA VAL A 12 3.38 -19.98 -21.36
C VAL A 12 2.23 -19.30 -22.11
N ILE A 13 1.46 -20.10 -22.81
CA ILE A 13 0.19 -19.70 -23.40
C ILE A 13 -0.73 -19.50 -22.20
N PHE A 14 -0.98 -18.24 -21.82
CA PHE A 14 -2.13 -17.90 -21.00
C PHE A 14 -3.36 -18.25 -21.84
N ASP A 15 -3.84 -19.47 -21.66
CA ASP A 15 -5.09 -19.95 -22.20
C ASP A 15 -6.21 -19.12 -21.57
N ARG A 16 -6.57 -18.02 -22.23
CA ARG A 16 -7.68 -17.15 -21.83
C ARG A 16 -9.01 -17.92 -21.79
N ASP A 17 -9.07 -19.06 -22.46
CA ASP A 17 -10.28 -19.88 -22.56
C ASP A 17 -10.50 -20.73 -21.31
N ALA A 18 -9.44 -21.00 -20.51
CA ALA A 18 -9.53 -21.73 -19.26
C ALA A 18 -10.27 -20.97 -18.13
N LEU A 19 -10.27 -19.63 -18.16
CA LEU A 19 -11.07 -18.80 -17.24
C LEU A 19 -12.53 -18.67 -17.66
N THR A 20 -12.88 -19.12 -18.88
CA THR A 20 -14.26 -19.21 -19.36
C THR A 20 -14.85 -20.62 -19.19
N GLN A 21 -14.39 -21.37 -18.19
CA GLN A 21 -15.01 -22.63 -17.84
C GLN A 21 -16.41 -22.37 -17.24
N LYS A 22 -17.40 -22.34 -18.14
CA LYS A 22 -18.86 -22.37 -17.96
C LYS A 22 -19.35 -22.03 -16.54
N LEU A 23 -19.48 -20.73 -16.26
CA LEU A 23 -20.48 -20.30 -15.28
C LEU A 23 -21.84 -20.86 -15.73
N PRO A 24 -22.61 -21.51 -14.83
CA PRO A 24 -23.92 -22.05 -15.18
C PRO A 24 -24.80 -20.91 -15.71
N LYS A 25 -25.33 -21.05 -16.93
CA LYS A 25 -26.23 -20.05 -17.54
C LYS A 25 -27.55 -20.02 -16.75
N ILE A 26 -27.63 -19.17 -15.73
CA ILE A 26 -28.87 -18.96 -14.96
C ILE A 26 -29.91 -18.35 -15.90
N LYS A 27 -31.06 -19.02 -16.06
CA LYS A 27 -32.15 -18.53 -16.91
C LYS A 27 -32.60 -17.14 -16.41
N PRO A 28 -32.80 -16.13 -17.28
CA PRO A 28 -33.12 -14.76 -16.86
C PRO A 28 -34.42 -14.66 -16.05
N ARG A 29 -35.37 -15.57 -16.28
CA ARG A 29 -36.59 -15.70 -15.46
C ARG A 29 -36.31 -16.11 -14.00
N VAL A 30 -35.29 -16.92 -13.76
CA VAL A 30 -34.88 -17.37 -12.43
C VAL A 30 -34.13 -16.24 -11.72
N LEU A 31 -33.21 -15.57 -12.41
CA LEU A 31 -32.48 -14.41 -11.90
C LEU A 31 -33.43 -13.27 -11.47
N ARG A 32 -34.46 -12.98 -12.28
CA ARG A 32 -35.46 -11.96 -11.97
C ARG A 32 -36.24 -12.27 -10.68
N ARG A 33 -36.54 -13.54 -10.42
CA ARG A 33 -37.21 -13.98 -9.18
C ARG A 33 -36.31 -13.81 -7.96
N PHE A 34 -35.02 -14.14 -8.07
CA PHE A 34 -34.06 -13.92 -6.99
C PHE A 34 -33.86 -12.44 -6.66
N ILE A 35 -33.77 -11.58 -7.68
CA ILE A 35 -33.66 -10.13 -7.50
C ILE A 35 -34.93 -9.59 -6.82
N GLN A 36 -36.12 -10.02 -7.26
CA GLN A 36 -37.38 -9.63 -6.62
C GLN A 36 -37.44 -10.09 -5.17
N LEU A 37 -37.00 -11.32 -4.86
CA LEU A 37 -36.95 -11.83 -3.50
C LEU A 37 -35.98 -11.02 -2.62
N ALA A 38 -34.79 -10.68 -3.13
CA ALA A 38 -33.80 -9.87 -2.42
C ALA A 38 -34.32 -8.46 -2.12
N ILE A 39 -35.04 -7.83 -3.07
CA ILE A 39 -35.69 -6.53 -2.86
C ILE A 39 -36.77 -6.62 -1.78
N VAL A 40 -37.61 -7.66 -1.81
CA VAL A 40 -38.65 -7.87 -0.80
C VAL A 40 -38.04 -8.11 0.58
N VAL A 41 -36.99 -8.92 0.69
CA VAL A 41 -36.26 -9.15 1.95
C VAL A 41 -35.65 -7.84 2.45
N PHE A 42 -35.05 -7.02 1.58
CA PHE A 42 -34.50 -5.73 1.95
C PHE A 42 -35.58 -4.76 2.48
N ILE A 43 -36.75 -4.73 1.84
CA ILE A 43 -37.90 -3.92 2.29
C ILE A 43 -38.43 -4.43 3.64
N ILE A 44 -38.51 -5.74 3.83
CA ILE A 44 -38.93 -6.35 5.10
C ILE A 44 -37.94 -6.00 6.22
N LEU A 45 -36.63 -6.12 5.97
CA LEU A 45 -35.59 -5.74 6.93
C LEU A 45 -35.66 -4.24 7.26
N ALA A 46 -35.93 -3.39 6.26
CA ALA A 46 -36.12 -1.95 6.46
C ALA A 46 -37.37 -1.62 7.29
N LEU A 47 -38.49 -2.34 7.09
CA LEU A 47 -39.73 -2.18 7.86
C LEU A 47 -39.59 -2.68 9.31
N ILE A 48 -38.79 -3.73 9.54
CA ILE A 48 -38.47 -4.23 10.88
C ILE A 48 -37.43 -3.34 11.58
N GLY A 49 -36.91 -2.30 10.91
CA GLY A 49 -35.88 -1.41 11.44
C GLY A 49 -34.51 -2.09 11.54
N TYR A 50 -34.34 -3.25 10.90
CA TYR A 50 -33.07 -3.96 10.84
C TYR A 50 -32.19 -3.34 9.76
N TYR A 51 -31.62 -2.18 10.09
CA TYR A 51 -30.46 -1.66 9.39
C TYR A 51 -29.23 -2.24 10.11
N PRO A 52 -28.32 -2.96 9.42
CA PRO A 52 -27.06 -3.34 10.03
C PRO A 52 -26.31 -2.05 10.37
N THR A 53 -26.43 -1.60 11.61
CA THR A 53 -25.62 -0.52 12.12
C THR A 53 -24.21 -1.07 12.15
N ARG A 54 -23.32 -0.51 11.32
CA ARG A 54 -21.88 -0.64 11.60
C ARG A 54 -21.70 -0.04 12.99
N SER A 55 -21.48 -0.88 13.98
CA SER A 55 -21.21 -0.44 15.34
C SER A 55 -19.90 0.35 15.30
N ILE A 56 -20.02 1.68 15.28
CA ILE A 56 -18.88 2.56 15.50
C ILE A 56 -18.43 2.25 16.93
N PRO A 57 -17.19 1.77 17.13
CA PRO A 57 -16.72 1.46 18.48
C PRO A 57 -16.81 2.72 19.36
N PRO A 58 -17.05 2.57 20.67
CA PRO A 58 -17.13 3.71 21.57
C PRO A 58 -15.82 4.51 21.54
N ILE A 59 -15.94 5.84 21.50
CA ILE A 59 -14.83 6.81 21.39
C ILE A 59 -13.67 6.52 22.36
N LYS A 60 -13.97 6.03 23.56
CA LYS A 60 -12.95 5.68 24.57
C LYS A 60 -11.98 4.61 24.09
N ARG A 61 -12.47 3.61 23.33
CA ARG A 61 -11.65 2.50 22.82
C ARG A 61 -10.73 2.97 21.70
N SER A 62 -11.23 3.80 20.79
CA SER A 62 -10.40 4.37 19.71
C SER A 62 -9.32 5.33 20.24
N ILE A 63 -9.61 6.09 21.29
CA ILE A 63 -8.61 6.97 21.92
C ILE A 63 -7.52 6.13 22.62
N ALA A 64 -7.91 5.12 23.41
CA ALA A 64 -6.93 4.24 24.06
C ALA A 64 -6.01 3.56 23.04
N GLN A 65 -6.58 3.04 21.93
CA GLN A 65 -5.82 2.41 20.87
C GLN A 65 -4.88 3.40 20.15
N ALA A 66 -5.35 4.61 19.83
CA ALA A 66 -4.50 5.63 19.20
C ALA A 66 -3.35 6.08 20.12
N THR A 67 -3.61 6.24 21.42
CA THR A 67 -2.59 6.59 22.42
C THR A 67 -1.56 5.48 22.57
N GLU A 68 -1.99 4.21 22.67
CA GLU A 68 -1.08 3.06 22.74
C GLU A 68 -0.24 2.91 21.46
N GLU A 69 -0.83 3.08 20.28
CA GLU A 69 -0.12 3.00 19.00
C GLU A 69 0.91 4.14 18.86
N THR A 70 0.58 5.34 19.34
CA THR A 70 1.49 6.49 19.36
C THR A 70 2.65 6.25 20.32
N GLN A 71 2.36 5.79 21.55
CA GLN A 71 3.40 5.49 22.55
C GLN A 71 4.32 4.37 22.07
N ASN A 72 3.76 3.28 21.53
CA ASN A 72 4.55 2.17 20.99
C ASN A 72 5.40 2.63 19.81
N GLY A 73 4.85 3.46 18.91
CA GLY A 73 5.62 4.04 17.81
C GLY A 73 6.78 4.90 18.28
N GLU A 74 6.59 5.73 19.30
CA GLU A 74 7.66 6.58 19.84
C GLU A 74 8.78 5.75 20.50
N ILE A 75 8.41 4.70 21.25
CA ILE A 75 9.39 3.78 21.85
C ILE A 75 10.18 3.03 20.77
N ILE A 76 9.50 2.59 19.72
CA ILE A 76 10.12 1.93 18.56
C ILE A 76 11.06 2.90 17.84
N ALA A 77 10.63 4.13 17.54
CA ALA A 77 11.46 5.09 16.83
C ALA A 77 12.75 5.40 17.60
N LYS A 78 12.68 5.43 18.94
CA LYS A 78 13.85 5.62 19.82
C LYS A 78 14.75 4.39 19.93
N SER A 79 14.32 3.20 19.51
CA SER A 79 15.16 2.00 19.52
C SER A 79 16.11 1.91 18.33
N PHE A 80 15.94 2.75 17.30
CA PHE A 80 16.88 2.88 16.19
C PHE A 80 18.12 3.67 16.61
N SER A 81 19.28 3.25 16.11
CA SER A 81 20.58 3.90 16.38
C SER A 81 20.67 5.32 15.79
N LYS A 82 19.97 5.57 14.67
CA LYS A 82 19.80 6.87 14.02
C LYS A 82 18.31 7.25 14.04
N PRO A 83 17.95 8.54 14.25
CA PRO A 83 16.57 8.97 14.09
C PRO A 83 16.05 8.67 12.69
N LEU A 84 14.79 8.23 12.63
CA LEU A 84 14.12 7.98 11.36
C LEU A 84 13.90 9.29 10.61
N SER A 85 14.01 9.23 9.28
CA SER A 85 13.87 10.38 8.38
C SER A 85 12.72 10.15 7.40
N LEU A 86 12.18 11.24 6.85
CA LEU A 86 11.20 11.15 5.78
C LEU A 86 11.86 10.74 4.46
N PRO A 87 11.18 9.97 3.60
CA PRO A 87 11.73 9.58 2.31
C PRO A 87 11.99 10.78 1.38
N HIS A 88 11.23 11.85 1.54
CA HIS A 88 11.39 13.14 0.88
C HIS A 88 10.53 14.20 1.59
N PRO A 89 10.78 15.51 1.39
CA PRO A 89 9.83 16.54 1.80
C PRO A 89 8.53 16.44 0.98
N GLY A 90 7.39 16.72 1.60
CA GLY A 90 6.09 16.61 0.96
C GLY A 90 4.94 16.78 1.93
N TYR A 91 3.73 16.50 1.43
CA TYR A 91 2.50 16.61 2.20
C TYR A 91 1.85 15.25 2.41
N LEU A 92 1.35 14.99 3.61
CA LEU A 92 0.56 13.81 3.90
C LEU A 92 -0.80 13.92 3.21
N THR A 93 -1.10 12.97 2.31
CA THR A 93 -2.38 12.95 1.57
C THR A 93 -3.31 11.84 2.05
N THR A 94 -2.76 10.66 2.31
CA THR A 94 -3.52 9.49 2.78
C THR A 94 -2.88 8.96 4.06
N LYS A 95 -3.72 8.72 5.08
CA LYS A 95 -3.29 8.19 6.37
C LYS A 95 -3.34 6.66 6.38
N PHE A 96 -2.60 6.08 7.32
CA PHE A 96 -2.68 4.66 7.63
C PHE A 96 -4.09 4.27 8.08
N SER A 97 -4.60 3.16 7.55
CA SER A 97 -5.88 2.59 7.96
C SER A 97 -5.97 1.10 7.58
N SER A 98 -7.03 0.41 8.00
CA SER A 98 -7.27 -1.00 7.63
C SER A 98 -7.40 -1.25 6.11
N TRP A 99 -7.69 -0.19 5.33
CA TRP A 99 -7.85 -0.26 3.88
C TRP A 99 -6.66 0.38 3.14
N HIS A 100 -5.71 0.94 3.87
CA HIS A 100 -4.53 1.62 3.36
C HIS A 100 -3.34 1.31 4.27
N PRO A 101 -2.58 0.22 4.02
CA PRO A 101 -1.56 -0.32 4.92
C PRO A 101 -0.25 0.48 4.92
N GLY A 102 -0.33 1.78 4.64
CA GLY A 102 0.79 2.70 4.56
C GLY A 102 0.32 4.15 4.65
N ILE A 103 1.20 5.07 4.31
CA ILE A 103 0.89 6.49 4.15
C ILE A 103 1.27 6.96 2.76
N ASP A 104 0.57 7.96 2.26
CA ASP A 104 0.92 8.60 0.99
C ASP A 104 1.48 9.99 1.26
N ILE A 105 2.67 10.25 0.73
CA ILE A 105 3.36 11.53 0.84
C ILE A 105 3.45 12.14 -0.57
N ALA A 106 2.63 13.16 -0.84
CA ALA A 106 2.66 13.87 -2.11
C ALA A 106 3.92 14.70 -2.25
N SER A 107 4.53 14.61 -3.43
CA SER A 107 5.68 15.40 -3.83
C SER A 107 5.78 15.47 -5.35
N GLY A 108 6.71 16.27 -5.89
CA GLY A 108 6.87 16.42 -7.33
C GLY A 108 7.35 15.14 -8.03
N LEU A 109 6.97 14.97 -9.30
CA LEU A 109 7.56 13.93 -10.15
C LEU A 109 9.08 14.07 -10.21
N GLY A 110 9.78 12.94 -10.14
CA GLY A 110 11.24 12.94 -10.14
C GLY A 110 11.88 13.29 -8.79
N MET A 111 11.09 13.59 -7.74
CA MET A 111 11.64 13.84 -6.40
C MET A 111 12.41 12.60 -5.92
N PRO A 112 13.68 12.72 -5.48
CA PRO A 112 14.45 11.61 -4.93
C PRO A 112 13.74 10.96 -3.73
N ILE A 113 13.73 9.63 -3.69
CA ILE A 113 13.21 8.84 -2.57
C ILE A 113 14.38 8.25 -1.80
N HIS A 114 14.43 8.51 -0.49
CA HIS A 114 15.45 8.03 0.43
C HIS A 114 14.90 6.97 1.41
N PRO A 115 15.73 6.05 1.92
CA PRO A 115 15.36 5.17 3.01
C PRO A 115 15.01 5.96 4.28
N ILE A 116 14.02 5.49 5.04
CA ILE A 116 13.67 6.11 6.32
C ILE A 116 14.79 5.91 7.36
N THR A 117 15.56 4.84 7.19
CA THR A 117 16.76 4.51 7.95
C THR A 117 17.62 3.54 7.16
N ASP A 118 18.80 3.23 7.68
CA ASP A 118 19.79 2.37 7.05
C ASP A 118 19.28 0.91 6.96
N GLY A 119 19.75 0.17 5.96
CA GLY A 119 19.31 -1.22 5.77
C GLY A 119 19.86 -1.87 4.51
N GLU A 120 19.21 -2.96 4.12
CA GLU A 120 19.51 -3.71 2.90
C GLU A 120 18.26 -3.81 2.02
N VAL A 121 18.42 -3.56 0.72
CA VAL A 121 17.35 -3.70 -0.26
C VAL A 121 17.00 -5.18 -0.38
N SER A 122 15.90 -5.61 0.25
CA SER A 122 15.47 -7.00 0.20
C SER A 122 14.70 -7.33 -1.08
N GLU A 123 14.06 -6.35 -1.71
CA GLU A 123 13.27 -6.56 -2.92
C GLU A 123 13.25 -5.32 -3.80
N VAL A 124 13.35 -5.54 -5.11
CA VAL A 124 13.02 -4.54 -6.14
C VAL A 124 12.00 -5.20 -7.06
N GLY A 125 10.80 -4.63 -7.13
CA GLY A 125 9.68 -5.27 -7.81
C GLY A 125 8.88 -4.32 -8.67
N ARG A 126 7.97 -4.91 -9.45
CA ARG A 126 7.03 -4.21 -10.30
C ARG A 126 5.69 -4.91 -10.29
N ASP A 127 4.68 -4.19 -9.81
CA ASP A 127 3.27 -4.58 -9.84
C ASP A 127 2.52 -3.60 -10.78
N LEU A 128 1.89 -4.13 -11.83
CA LEU A 128 1.22 -3.29 -12.82
C LEU A 128 -0.12 -2.71 -12.32
N PHE A 129 -0.76 -3.33 -11.34
CA PHE A 129 -2.15 -3.01 -10.98
C PHE A 129 -2.31 -2.36 -9.61
N GLY A 130 -1.34 -2.54 -8.71
CA GLY A 130 -1.30 -1.89 -7.40
C GLY A 130 -0.11 -0.96 -7.29
N LEU A 131 1.02 -1.48 -6.80
CA LEU A 131 2.13 -0.70 -6.27
C LEU A 131 3.01 0.00 -7.32
N GLY A 132 2.88 -0.35 -8.60
CA GLY A 132 3.82 0.15 -9.62
C GLY A 132 5.22 -0.43 -9.42
N ASN A 133 6.24 0.36 -9.72
CA ASN A 133 7.60 0.02 -9.33
C ASN A 133 7.76 0.27 -7.83
N TYR A 134 8.38 -0.67 -7.13
CA TYR A 134 8.60 -0.55 -5.70
C TYR A 134 9.94 -1.12 -5.25
N VAL A 135 10.37 -0.66 -4.08
CA VAL A 135 11.56 -1.13 -3.37
C VAL A 135 11.18 -1.48 -1.94
N VAL A 136 11.67 -2.61 -1.44
CA VAL A 136 11.56 -3.01 -0.03
C VAL A 136 12.94 -2.99 0.59
N ILE A 137 13.08 -2.37 1.76
CA ILE A 137 14.29 -2.37 2.56
C ILE A 137 14.01 -3.13 3.85
N THR A 138 14.90 -4.07 4.17
CA THR A 138 14.95 -4.69 5.49
C THR A 138 15.93 -3.91 6.37
N HIS A 139 15.48 -3.56 7.56
CA HIS A 139 16.22 -2.83 8.58
C HIS A 139 16.53 -3.75 9.76
N GLU A 140 17.19 -3.21 10.78
CA GLU A 140 17.41 -3.91 12.04
C GLU A 140 16.09 -4.25 12.76
N GLN A 141 16.16 -5.11 13.77
CA GLN A 141 15.03 -5.41 14.69
C GLN A 141 13.74 -5.91 13.99
N GLY A 142 13.87 -6.50 12.80
CA GLY A 142 12.76 -7.10 12.05
C GLY A 142 11.87 -6.08 11.32
N PHE A 143 12.32 -4.83 11.18
CA PHE A 143 11.61 -3.79 10.45
C PHE A 143 11.80 -3.92 8.94
N LYS A 144 10.76 -3.61 8.18
CA LYS A 144 10.83 -3.42 6.74
C LYS A 144 10.09 -2.15 6.35
N SER A 145 10.63 -1.43 5.38
CA SER A 145 9.95 -0.32 4.71
C SER A 145 9.76 -0.65 3.24
N LYS A 146 8.60 -0.27 2.69
CA LYS A 146 8.28 -0.44 1.27
C LYS A 146 7.91 0.90 0.66
N TYR A 147 8.54 1.21 -0.47
CA TYR A 147 8.37 2.44 -1.23
C TYR A 147 7.78 2.10 -2.58
N ALA A 148 6.62 2.63 -2.92
CA ALA A 148 5.88 2.30 -4.14
C ALA A 148 5.59 3.53 -5.01
N HIS A 149 4.97 3.27 -6.17
CA HIS A 149 4.66 4.24 -7.23
C HIS A 149 5.88 4.93 -7.84
N MET A 150 7.06 4.30 -7.77
CA MET A 150 8.31 4.90 -8.22
C MET A 150 8.34 5.06 -9.74
N GLY A 151 8.91 6.17 -10.22
CA GLY A 151 9.12 6.43 -11.65
C GLY A 151 10.28 5.60 -12.19
N LYS A 152 11.43 5.73 -11.54
CA LYS A 152 12.63 4.94 -11.76
C LYS A 152 13.16 4.41 -10.44
N VAL A 153 13.83 3.27 -10.50
CA VAL A 153 14.54 2.64 -9.38
C VAL A 153 16.03 2.67 -9.69
N PHE A 154 16.84 3.11 -8.74
CA PHE A 154 18.30 3.25 -8.87
C PHE A 154 19.09 2.17 -8.13
N VAL A 155 18.43 1.42 -7.25
CA VAL A 155 19.05 0.37 -6.44
C VAL A 155 18.71 -1.03 -6.94
N LYS A 156 19.43 -2.04 -6.43
CA LYS A 156 19.23 -3.46 -6.72
C LYS A 156 19.05 -4.25 -5.44
N ALA A 157 18.43 -5.43 -5.54
CA ALA A 157 18.34 -6.36 -4.42
C ALA A 157 19.74 -6.69 -3.84
N SER A 158 19.78 -6.92 -2.53
CA SER A 158 20.97 -7.12 -1.70
C SER A 158 21.93 -5.93 -1.61
N GLN A 159 21.55 -4.76 -2.12
CA GLN A 159 22.34 -3.55 -1.95
C GLN A 159 22.17 -3.00 -0.53
N LYS A 160 23.28 -2.77 0.18
CA LYS A 160 23.27 -2.00 1.43
C LYS A 160 23.06 -0.52 1.12
N VAL A 161 22.17 0.11 1.88
CA VAL A 161 21.81 1.52 1.72
C VAL A 161 21.78 2.21 3.07
N THR A 162 22.20 3.47 3.08
CA THR A 162 22.00 4.39 4.19
C THR A 162 20.83 5.32 3.87
N SER A 163 20.33 6.00 4.88
CA SER A 163 19.34 7.08 4.78
C SER A 163 19.74 8.23 3.83
N GLU A 164 21.01 8.34 3.44
CA GLU A 164 21.48 9.32 2.46
C GLU A 164 21.42 8.81 1.01
N ASN A 165 21.29 7.51 0.79
CA ASN A 165 21.22 6.95 -0.56
C ASN A 165 19.87 7.23 -1.22
N THR A 166 19.87 7.40 -2.54
CA THR A 166 18.64 7.52 -3.33
C THR A 166 18.23 6.16 -3.87
N LEU A 167 17.02 5.72 -3.51
CA LEU A 167 16.42 4.47 -3.96
C LEU A 167 15.88 4.56 -5.39
N GLY A 168 15.39 5.73 -5.74
CA GLY A 168 14.71 6.02 -6.99
C GLY A 168 14.04 7.38 -6.92
N GLU A 169 13.01 7.57 -7.73
CA GLU A 169 12.31 8.85 -7.83
C GLU A 169 10.78 8.66 -7.76
N VAL A 170 10.08 9.66 -7.22
CA VAL A 170 8.62 9.74 -7.21
C VAL A 170 8.10 9.67 -8.65
N GLY A 171 7.09 8.82 -8.88
CA GLY A 171 6.53 8.59 -10.21
C GLY A 171 5.01 8.48 -10.21
N LEU A 172 4.51 7.83 -11.28
CA LEU A 172 3.10 7.60 -11.55
C LEU A 172 2.83 6.15 -11.98
N THR A 173 3.61 5.20 -11.47
CA THR A 173 3.44 3.79 -11.84
C THR A 173 2.44 3.10 -10.93
N GLY A 174 1.74 2.08 -11.44
CA GLY A 174 0.70 1.38 -10.70
C GLY A 174 -0.61 2.17 -10.63
N ASN A 175 -1.39 1.93 -9.57
CA ASN A 175 -2.65 2.62 -9.32
C ASN A 175 -2.43 3.86 -8.45
N THR A 176 -2.41 5.03 -9.09
CA THR A 176 -2.12 6.30 -8.44
C THR A 176 -3.00 7.41 -9.01
N SER A 177 -3.44 8.34 -8.15
CA SER A 177 -4.21 9.52 -8.53
C SER A 177 -3.33 10.75 -8.84
N GLY A 178 -2.03 10.67 -8.56
CA GLY A 178 -1.09 11.77 -8.74
C GLY A 178 0.29 11.48 -8.12
N PRO A 179 1.27 12.36 -8.32
CA PRO A 179 2.64 12.11 -7.87
C PRO A 179 2.74 12.01 -6.33
N HIS A 180 3.11 10.84 -5.82
CA HIS A 180 3.34 10.60 -4.39
C HIS A 180 4.23 9.37 -4.16
N THR A 181 4.79 9.26 -2.95
CA THR A 181 5.37 8.01 -2.45
C THR A 181 4.36 7.34 -1.52
N HIS A 182 4.00 6.10 -1.83
CA HIS A 182 3.32 5.22 -0.89
C HIS A 182 4.37 4.50 -0.03
N LEU A 183 4.27 4.67 1.29
CA LEU A 183 5.20 4.11 2.27
C LEU A 183 4.47 3.17 3.23
N GLU A 184 4.85 1.89 3.20
CA GLU A 184 4.45 0.91 4.20
C GLU A 184 5.61 0.66 5.16
N VAL A 185 5.30 0.45 6.45
CA VAL A 185 6.27 -0.02 7.45
C VAL A 185 5.70 -1.24 8.13
N THR A 186 6.51 -2.30 8.24
CA THR A 186 6.16 -3.52 8.98
C THR A 186 7.23 -3.87 9.99
N GLN A 187 6.83 -4.52 11.08
CA GLN A 187 7.73 -5.17 12.03
C GLN A 187 7.22 -6.59 12.26
N ASN A 188 8.07 -7.59 12.00
CA ASN A 188 7.68 -9.00 12.14
C ASN A 188 6.36 -9.32 11.40
N ASP A 189 6.27 -8.83 10.16
CA ASP A 189 5.13 -8.99 9.23
C ASP A 189 3.80 -8.35 9.68
N LYS A 190 3.81 -7.49 10.70
CA LYS A 190 2.67 -6.66 11.09
C LYS A 190 2.87 -5.22 10.61
N PHE A 191 1.84 -4.66 9.98
CA PHE A 191 1.84 -3.25 9.59
C PHE A 191 1.81 -2.34 10.82
N ILE A 192 2.65 -1.31 10.78
CA ILE A 192 2.72 -0.24 11.78
C ILE A 192 2.41 1.06 11.06
N ASN A 193 1.62 1.92 11.68
CA ASN A 193 1.38 3.26 11.17
C ASN A 193 2.70 4.06 11.07
N PRO A 194 3.17 4.40 9.85
CA PRO A 194 4.43 5.12 9.70
C PRO A 194 4.43 6.51 10.37
N GLN A 195 3.25 7.13 10.55
CA GLN A 195 3.15 8.44 11.21
C GLN A 195 3.55 8.43 12.68
N THR A 196 3.52 7.28 13.35
CA THR A 196 3.94 7.18 14.76
C THR A 196 5.45 6.99 14.91
N LEU A 197 6.14 6.69 13.80
CA LEU A 197 7.58 6.42 13.75
C LEU A 197 8.38 7.60 13.18
N LEU A 198 7.79 8.30 12.20
CA LEU A 198 8.47 9.32 11.42
C LEU A 198 8.33 10.71 12.06
N PRO A 199 9.22 11.66 11.70
CA PRO A 199 9.02 13.07 11.99
C PRO A 199 7.67 13.58 11.46
N GLU A 200 7.20 14.70 12.01
CA GLU A 200 5.92 15.31 11.61
C GLU A 200 5.89 15.59 10.10
N ILE A 201 4.84 15.10 9.44
CA ILE A 201 4.59 15.30 8.01
C ILE A 201 3.53 16.37 7.87
N SER A 202 3.85 17.45 7.15
CA SER A 202 2.91 18.56 6.96
C SER A 202 1.62 18.08 6.27
N PRO A 203 0.43 18.48 6.73
CA PRO A 203 -0.81 18.24 6.00
C PRO A 203 -0.86 19.12 4.75
N ILE A 204 -1.66 18.71 3.75
CA ILE A 204 -1.92 19.58 2.58
C ILE A 204 -2.49 20.92 3.07
N PRO A 205 -1.94 22.07 2.63
CA PRO A 205 -2.47 23.38 2.96
C PRO A 205 -3.95 23.50 2.56
N LEU A 206 -4.78 24.05 3.46
CA LEU A 206 -6.24 24.16 3.26
C LEU A 206 -6.62 24.96 2.01
N GLU A 207 -5.73 25.84 1.53
CA GLU A 207 -5.93 26.62 0.30
C GLU A 207 -5.88 25.75 -0.96
N ILE A 208 -5.09 24.68 -0.95
CA ILE A 208 -4.96 23.73 -2.06
C ILE A 208 -6.09 22.68 -2.00
N ALA A 209 -6.52 22.30 -0.79
CA ALA A 209 -7.53 21.25 -0.59
C ALA A 209 -8.97 21.64 -1.01
N ARG A 210 -9.24 22.93 -1.29
CA ARG A 210 -10.58 23.45 -1.60
C ARG A 210 -10.86 23.65 -3.10
N LYS A 211 -9.92 23.31 -3.97
CA LYS A 211 -10.03 23.51 -5.43
C LYS A 211 -10.18 22.19 -6.15
#